data_AF-A0A9X4R701-F1
#
_entry.id   AF-A0A9X4R701-F1
#
_cell.length_a   1.000
_cell.length_b   1.000
_cell.length_c   1.000
_cell.angle_alpha   90.00
_cell.angle_beta   90.00
_cell.angle_gamma   90.00
#
_symmetry.space_group_name_H-M   'P 1'
#
loop_
_entity.id
_entity.type
_entity.pdbx_description
1 polymer ?
#
loop_
_entity_poly.entity_id
_entity_poly.type
_entity_poly.pdbx_seq_one_letter_code
_entity_poly.pdbx_strand_id
1 'polypeptide(L)'
;MTPPDLIAALQAHPEDADRLMRAACAELRAQAAAPQPPDAATLRAGLARIADTGLDAVLRRLLDDAPRGRATDALAALLRPPALAWDEAREIDWAVRHWEACRAEGQLDEALAADFGEYWRRLEWSALRQHLALLGGGHAEERRLLAHIVKTASRYVALAPLKRALEARFPEFFELGFSLR
;
A
#
# COMPACT_ATOMS: atom_id res chain seq x y z
N MET A 1 -4.59 -6.63 18.14
CA MET A 1 -5.16 -7.64 17.21
C MET A 1 -4.15 -7.90 16.09
N THR A 2 -3.90 -9.15 15.68
CA THR A 2 -2.97 -9.39 14.55
C THR A 2 -3.63 -9.03 13.21
N PRO A 3 -2.86 -8.76 12.13
CA PRO A 3 -3.46 -8.48 10.82
C PRO A 3 -4.38 -9.60 10.30
N PRO A 4 -4.06 -10.90 10.43
CA PRO A 4 -4.99 -11.99 10.11
C PRO A 4 -6.29 -11.96 10.93
N ASP A 5 -6.21 -11.70 12.24
CA ASP A 5 -7.39 -11.64 13.11
C ASP A 5 -8.32 -10.48 12.71
N LEU A 6 -7.74 -9.34 12.34
CA LEU A 6 -8.50 -8.20 11.87
C LEU A 6 -9.20 -8.50 10.54
N ILE A 7 -8.51 -9.12 9.58
CA ILE A 7 -9.10 -9.49 8.29
C ILE A 7 -10.28 -10.46 8.52
N ALA A 8 -10.10 -11.47 9.37
CA ALA A 8 -11.16 -12.41 9.71
C ALA A 8 -12.36 -11.71 10.37
N ALA A 9 -12.11 -10.79 11.31
CA ALA A 9 -13.16 -9.99 11.96
C ALA A 9 -13.92 -9.09 10.97
N LEU A 10 -13.21 -8.44 10.06
CA LEU A 10 -13.79 -7.59 9.02
C LEU A 10 -14.65 -8.37 8.01
N GLN A 11 -14.26 -9.62 7.71
CA GLN A 11 -15.02 -10.51 6.85
C GLN A 11 -16.28 -11.04 7.54
N ALA A 12 -16.20 -11.32 8.84
CA ALA A 12 -17.35 -11.79 9.63
C ALA A 12 -18.37 -10.68 9.93
N HIS A 13 -17.91 -9.46 10.17
CA HIS A 13 -18.72 -8.31 10.60
C HIS A 13 -18.40 -7.04 9.80
N PRO A 14 -18.76 -6.98 8.51
CA PRO A 14 -18.46 -5.82 7.65
C PRO A 14 -19.12 -4.52 8.13
N GLU A 15 -20.22 -4.60 8.87
CA GLU A 15 -20.89 -3.49 9.54
C GLU A 15 -20.02 -2.80 10.60
N ASP A 16 -19.14 -3.58 11.25
CA ASP A 16 -18.25 -3.10 12.30
C ASP A 16 -16.92 -2.56 11.75
N ALA A 17 -16.73 -2.53 10.43
CA ALA A 17 -15.45 -2.23 9.82
C ALA A 17 -14.87 -0.86 10.20
N ASP A 18 -15.71 0.17 10.39
CA ASP A 18 -15.21 1.47 10.86
C ASP A 18 -14.65 1.39 12.30
N ARG A 19 -15.37 0.74 13.20
CA ARG A 19 -14.95 0.54 14.60
C ARG A 19 -13.66 -0.28 14.68
N LEU A 20 -13.60 -1.38 13.94
CA LEU A 20 -12.44 -2.28 13.89
C LEU A 20 -11.22 -1.58 13.29
N MET A 21 -11.40 -0.81 12.22
CA MET A 21 -10.32 -0.06 11.59
C MET A 21 -9.77 1.03 12.51
N ARG A 22 -10.65 1.78 13.19
CA ARG A 22 -10.22 2.78 14.18
C ARG A 22 -9.43 2.15 15.32
N ALA A 23 -9.87 0.98 15.83
CA ALA A 23 -9.14 0.25 16.86
C ALA A 23 -7.78 -0.25 16.36
N ALA A 24 -7.70 -0.79 15.15
CA ALA A 24 -6.43 -1.20 14.55
C ALA A 24 -5.47 -0.02 14.36
N CYS A 25 -5.96 1.11 13.84
CA CYS A 25 -5.20 2.35 13.76
C CYS A 25 -4.73 2.80 15.15
N ALA A 26 -5.61 2.74 16.18
CA ALA A 26 -5.30 3.01 17.59
C ALA A 26 -4.05 2.23 18.04
N GLU A 27 -4.07 0.92 17.84
CA GLU A 27 -2.98 0.00 18.16
C GLU A 27 -1.70 0.30 17.37
N LEU A 28 -1.80 0.57 16.07
CA LEU A 28 -0.63 0.84 15.22
C LEU A 28 0.20 2.02 15.71
N ARG A 29 -0.43 3.12 16.13
CA ARG A 29 0.29 4.28 16.67
C ARG A 29 0.91 4.01 18.04
N ALA A 30 0.36 3.07 18.81
CA ALA A 30 0.87 2.70 20.13
C ALA A 30 2.04 1.70 20.10
N GLN A 31 2.28 1.02 18.97
CA GLN A 31 3.37 0.04 18.84
C GLN A 31 4.76 0.72 18.84
N ALA A 32 5.79 -0.02 19.29
CA ALA A 32 7.16 0.50 19.43
C ALA A 32 8.10 0.20 18.23
N ALA A 33 8.00 -0.95 17.56
CA ALA A 33 8.76 -1.28 16.33
C ALA A 33 8.00 -1.08 15.00
N ALA A 34 8.61 -0.40 14.02
CA ALA A 34 8.03 -0.21 12.68
C ALA A 34 8.34 -1.44 11.82
N PRO A 35 7.44 -1.87 10.91
CA PRO A 35 7.82 -2.83 9.89
C PRO A 35 8.92 -2.23 9.01
N GLN A 36 9.99 -2.99 8.77
CA GLN A 36 11.04 -2.57 7.86
C GLN A 36 10.50 -2.63 6.43
N PRO A 37 10.69 -1.59 5.61
CA PRO A 37 10.32 -1.66 4.19
C PRO A 37 11.10 -2.79 3.50
N PRO A 38 10.49 -3.46 2.50
CA PRO A 38 11.16 -4.50 1.73
C PRO A 38 12.49 -4.04 1.15
N ASP A 39 13.50 -4.90 1.20
CA ASP A 39 14.82 -4.58 0.68
C ASP A 39 14.88 -4.58 -0.85
N ALA A 40 16.01 -4.14 -1.40
CA ALA A 40 16.20 -4.04 -2.84
C ALA A 40 16.09 -5.39 -3.56
N ALA A 41 16.51 -6.49 -2.93
CA ALA A 41 16.44 -7.82 -3.52
C ALA A 41 14.97 -8.28 -3.62
N THR A 42 14.20 -8.07 -2.57
CA THR A 42 12.78 -8.37 -2.48
C THR A 42 11.98 -7.56 -3.51
N LEU A 43 12.24 -6.25 -3.61
CA LEU A 43 11.57 -5.42 -4.61
C LEU A 43 11.94 -5.81 -6.05
N ARG A 44 13.20 -6.19 -6.31
CA ARG A 44 13.59 -6.74 -7.63
C ARG A 44 12.83 -8.00 -7.98
N ALA A 45 12.69 -8.93 -7.04
CA ALA A 45 11.93 -10.16 -7.26
C ALA A 45 10.48 -9.86 -7.66
N GLY A 46 9.84 -8.90 -7.00
CA GLY A 46 8.50 -8.43 -7.35
C GLY A 46 8.43 -7.78 -8.75
N LEU A 47 9.36 -6.87 -9.06
CA LEU A 47 9.41 -6.21 -10.37
C LEU A 47 9.67 -7.20 -11.51
N ALA A 48 10.48 -8.25 -11.27
CA ALA A 48 10.76 -9.31 -12.24
C ALA A 48 9.52 -10.15 -12.60
N ARG A 49 8.46 -10.14 -11.77
CA ARG A 49 7.16 -10.76 -12.11
C ARG A 49 6.38 -9.94 -13.16
N ILE A 50 6.75 -8.68 -13.35
CA ILE A 50 6.09 -7.72 -14.25
C ILE A 50 6.88 -7.54 -15.54
N ALA A 51 8.20 -7.34 -15.45
CA ALA A 51 9.08 -7.22 -16.62
C ALA A 51 10.51 -7.68 -16.30
N ASP A 52 11.16 -8.30 -17.29
CA ASP A 52 12.52 -8.84 -17.15
C ASP A 52 13.59 -7.74 -16.99
N THR A 53 13.38 -6.56 -17.59
CA THR A 53 14.32 -5.43 -17.56
C THR A 53 13.59 -4.08 -17.61
N GLY A 54 14.33 -2.97 -17.42
CA GLY A 54 13.81 -1.61 -17.65
C GLY A 54 13.11 -0.95 -16.46
N LEU A 55 13.14 -1.58 -15.28
CA LEU A 55 12.51 -1.07 -14.05
C LEU A 55 13.51 -0.59 -12.97
N ASP A 56 14.80 -0.47 -13.30
CA ASP A 56 15.83 -0.03 -12.34
C ASP A 56 15.58 1.37 -11.77
N ALA A 57 15.07 2.29 -12.61
CA ALA A 57 14.69 3.62 -12.16
C ALA A 57 13.52 3.59 -11.17
N VAL A 58 12.54 2.69 -11.40
CA VAL A 58 11.41 2.48 -10.49
C VAL A 58 11.91 1.90 -9.17
N LEU A 59 12.76 0.87 -9.23
CA LEU A 59 13.37 0.27 -8.04
C LEU A 59 14.09 1.33 -7.20
N ARG A 60 14.98 2.11 -7.81
CA ARG A 60 15.71 3.18 -7.12
C ARG A 60 14.74 4.17 -6.48
N ARG A 61 13.72 4.59 -7.22
CA ARG A 61 12.72 5.55 -6.72
C ARG A 61 11.91 5.00 -5.54
N LEU A 62 11.56 3.71 -5.54
CA LEU A 62 10.87 3.05 -4.43
C LEU A 62 11.74 2.94 -3.18
N LEU A 63 13.06 2.75 -3.35
CA LEU A 63 14.04 2.72 -2.26
C LEU A 63 14.29 4.12 -1.68
N ASP A 64 14.45 5.13 -2.53
CA ASP A 64 14.71 6.51 -2.10
C ASP A 64 13.52 7.15 -1.37
N ASP A 65 12.29 6.79 -1.76
CA ASP A 65 11.05 7.26 -1.14
C ASP A 65 10.60 6.36 0.02
N ALA A 66 11.39 5.34 0.41
CA ALA A 66 11.07 4.52 1.56
C ALA A 66 11.04 5.40 2.83
N PRO A 67 9.98 5.31 3.66
CA PRO A 67 9.88 6.13 4.86
C PRO A 67 10.99 5.76 5.85
N ARG A 68 11.53 6.76 6.53
CA ARG A 68 12.50 6.56 7.63
C ARG A 68 11.80 6.31 8.98
N GLY A 69 10.49 6.04 8.98
CA GLY A 69 9.66 5.97 10.18
C GLY A 69 8.30 5.30 9.96
N ARG A 70 7.47 5.30 11.02
CA ARG A 70 6.30 4.42 11.21
C ARG A 70 5.10 4.69 10.33
N ALA A 71 4.93 5.93 9.91
CA ALA A 71 3.58 6.48 9.78
C ALA A 71 2.75 5.88 8.64
N THR A 72 3.40 5.26 7.65
CA THR A 72 2.75 4.83 6.41
C THR A 72 2.87 3.34 6.12
N ASP A 73 3.98 2.67 6.48
CA ASP A 73 4.16 1.24 6.17
C ASP A 73 3.17 0.34 6.91
N ALA A 74 2.98 0.55 8.22
CA ALA A 74 2.05 -0.28 8.99
C ALA A 74 0.59 -0.01 8.59
N LEU A 75 0.25 1.25 8.30
CA LEU A 75 -1.08 1.61 7.82
C LEU A 75 -1.35 1.08 6.40
N ALA A 76 -0.34 1.04 5.53
CA ALA A 76 -0.46 0.50 4.18
C ALA A 76 -0.85 -0.99 4.19
N ALA A 77 -0.23 -1.79 5.07
CA ALA A 77 -0.57 -3.20 5.24
C ALA A 77 -2.01 -3.41 5.74
N LEU A 78 -2.47 -2.47 6.57
CA LEU A 78 -3.81 -2.46 7.15
C LEU A 78 -4.89 -2.04 6.13
N LEU A 79 -4.64 -0.98 5.35
CA LEU A 79 -5.62 -0.46 4.40
C LEU A 79 -5.66 -1.24 3.09
N ARG A 80 -4.54 -1.84 2.66
CA ARG A 80 -4.45 -2.54 1.37
C ARG A 80 -3.88 -3.96 1.53
N PRO A 81 -4.50 -4.81 2.37
CA PRO A 81 -4.09 -6.20 2.46
C PRO A 81 -4.41 -6.93 1.15
N PRO A 82 -3.64 -7.97 0.78
CA PRO A 82 -3.88 -8.74 -0.44
C PRO A 82 -5.22 -9.50 -0.46
N ALA A 83 -5.89 -9.63 0.69
CA ALA A 83 -7.13 -10.38 0.83
C ALA A 83 -8.40 -9.52 0.69
N LEU A 84 -8.29 -8.19 0.79
CA LEU A 84 -9.45 -7.27 0.80
C LEU A 84 -9.21 -6.10 -0.14
N ALA A 85 -10.30 -5.55 -0.66
CA ALA A 85 -10.30 -4.28 -1.37
C ALA A 85 -11.48 -3.45 -0.86
N TRP A 86 -11.24 -2.16 -0.65
CA TRP A 86 -12.24 -1.22 -0.18
C TRP A 86 -12.65 -0.25 -1.29
N ASP A 87 -13.76 0.44 -1.07
CA ASP A 87 -14.00 1.69 -1.77
C ASP A 87 -12.90 2.69 -1.38
N GLU A 88 -12.34 3.38 -2.38
CA GLU A 88 -11.26 4.33 -2.16
C GLU A 88 -11.64 5.47 -1.22
N ALA A 89 -12.87 5.95 -1.27
CA ALA A 89 -13.33 7.00 -0.36
C ALA A 89 -13.22 6.54 1.11
N ARG A 90 -13.44 5.23 1.36
CA ARG A 90 -13.30 4.64 2.69
C ARG A 90 -11.84 4.50 3.11
N GLU A 91 -10.96 4.09 2.21
CA GLU A 91 -9.50 4.07 2.49
C GLU A 91 -8.99 5.46 2.87
N ILE A 92 -9.41 6.49 2.12
CA ILE A 92 -9.01 7.88 2.34
C ILE A 92 -9.56 8.41 3.68
N ASP A 93 -10.82 8.14 4.00
CA ASP A 93 -11.44 8.54 5.28
C ASP A 93 -10.69 7.94 6.49
N TRP A 94 -10.28 6.68 6.41
CA TRP A 94 -9.47 6.08 7.47
C TRP A 94 -8.05 6.63 7.51
N ALA A 95 -7.44 6.86 6.35
CA ALA A 95 -6.09 7.42 6.27
C ALA A 95 -6.01 8.85 6.81
N VAL A 96 -7.00 9.71 6.53
CA VAL A 96 -7.00 11.09 7.01
C VAL A 96 -7.16 11.16 8.53
N ARG A 97 -8.02 10.33 9.12
CA ARG A 97 -8.17 10.26 10.59
C ARG A 97 -6.90 9.76 11.28
N HIS A 98 -6.23 8.77 10.68
CA HIS A 98 -4.95 8.31 11.19
C HIS A 98 -3.87 9.40 11.07
N TRP A 99 -3.81 10.09 9.93
CA TRP A 99 -2.91 11.22 9.72
C TRP A 99 -3.12 12.34 10.74
N GLU A 100 -4.36 12.75 10.99
CA GLU A 100 -4.69 13.77 12.00
C GLU A 100 -4.23 13.35 13.41
N ALA A 101 -4.45 12.09 13.79
CA ALA A 101 -4.02 11.56 15.07
C ALA A 101 -2.48 11.53 15.20
N CYS A 102 -1.77 10.99 14.21
CA CYS A 102 -0.30 11.00 14.19
C CYS A 102 0.26 12.43 14.21
N ARG A 103 -0.38 13.37 13.50
CA ARG A 103 0.02 14.77 13.48
C ARG A 103 -0.14 15.41 14.87
N ALA A 104 -1.28 15.18 15.53
CA ALA A 104 -1.54 15.68 16.88
C ALA A 104 -0.58 15.09 17.93
N GLU A 105 -0.16 13.84 17.74
CA GLU A 105 0.78 13.12 18.61
C GLU A 105 2.27 13.41 18.28
N GLY A 106 2.56 14.23 17.26
CA GLY A 106 3.93 14.55 16.84
C GLY A 106 4.69 13.38 16.21
N GLN A 107 3.98 12.40 15.65
CA GLN A 107 4.55 11.17 15.07
C GLN A 107 4.93 11.30 13.58
N LEU A 108 4.70 12.46 12.96
CA LEU A 108 4.98 12.72 11.55
C LEU A 108 6.19 13.65 11.40
N ASP A 109 6.98 13.44 10.34
CA ASP A 109 7.95 14.45 9.92
C ASP A 109 7.24 15.71 9.38
N GLU A 110 7.98 16.82 9.25
CA GLU A 110 7.42 18.12 8.88
C GLU A 110 6.65 18.07 7.54
N ALA A 111 7.18 17.37 6.54
CA ALA A 111 6.55 17.28 5.23
C ALA A 111 5.23 16.49 5.29
N LEU A 112 5.24 15.35 5.97
CA LEU A 112 4.05 14.53 6.16
C LEU A 112 3.02 15.20 7.06
N ALA A 113 3.43 15.98 8.06
CA ALA A 113 2.54 16.71 8.94
C ALA A 113 1.84 17.89 8.24
N ALA A 114 2.52 18.53 7.28
CA ALA A 114 2.03 19.70 6.58
C ALA A 114 1.00 19.39 5.49
N ASP A 115 1.10 18.23 4.83
CA ASP A 115 0.27 17.88 3.68
C ASP A 115 -0.23 16.43 3.73
N PHE A 116 -1.56 16.26 3.79
CA PHE A 116 -2.20 14.96 3.69
C PHE A 116 -1.96 14.30 2.32
N GLY A 117 -1.82 15.08 1.23
CA GLY A 117 -1.53 14.57 -0.09
C GLY A 117 -0.18 13.85 -0.15
N GLU A 118 0.86 14.44 0.45
CA GLU A 118 2.18 13.80 0.60
C GLU A 118 2.10 12.56 1.51
N TYR A 119 1.34 12.63 2.60
CA TYR A 119 1.09 11.48 3.47
C TYR A 119 0.43 10.31 2.73
N TRP A 120 -0.63 10.60 1.98
CA TRP A 120 -1.36 9.63 1.17
C TRP A 120 -0.47 9.04 0.07
N ARG A 121 0.30 9.87 -0.64
CA ARG A 121 1.27 9.41 -1.63
C ARG A 121 2.26 8.41 -1.03
N ARG A 122 2.82 8.76 0.13
CA ARG A 122 3.78 7.88 0.82
C ARG A 122 3.14 6.57 1.24
N LEU A 123 1.91 6.60 1.74
CA LEU A 123 1.12 5.40 2.07
C LEU A 123 0.93 4.49 0.87
N GLU A 124 0.54 5.03 -0.29
CA GLU A 124 0.34 4.22 -1.49
C GLU A 124 1.64 3.59 -1.99
N TRP A 125 2.76 4.31 -1.88
CA TRP A 125 4.06 3.77 -2.28
C TRP A 125 4.57 2.72 -1.29
N SER A 126 4.22 2.85 -0.01
CA SER A 126 4.43 1.81 1.00
C SER A 126 3.62 0.54 0.69
N ALA A 127 2.35 0.69 0.33
CA ALA A 127 1.53 -0.43 -0.12
C ALA A 127 2.13 -1.08 -1.38
N LEU A 128 2.56 -0.29 -2.37
CA LEU A 128 3.20 -0.79 -3.58
C LEU A 128 4.46 -1.63 -3.28
N ARG A 129 5.34 -1.17 -2.38
CA ARG A 129 6.51 -1.95 -1.96
C ARG A 129 6.11 -3.30 -1.37
N GLN A 130 5.11 -3.33 -0.49
CA GLN A 130 4.61 -4.55 0.13
C GLN A 130 3.96 -5.49 -0.90
N HIS A 131 3.17 -4.95 -1.84
CA HIS A 131 2.55 -5.74 -2.89
C HIS A 131 3.58 -6.36 -3.83
N LEU A 132 4.64 -5.62 -4.20
CA LEU A 132 5.75 -6.16 -4.96
C LEU A 132 6.49 -7.26 -4.19
N ALA A 133 6.72 -7.08 -2.89
CA ALA A 133 7.34 -8.11 -2.06
C ALA A 133 6.52 -9.41 -2.04
N LEU A 134 5.21 -9.30 -1.82
CA LEU A 134 4.30 -10.45 -1.83
C LEU A 134 4.20 -11.11 -3.20
N LEU A 135 4.18 -10.31 -4.27
CA LEU A 135 4.14 -10.80 -5.65
C LEU A 135 5.42 -11.58 -5.99
N GLY A 136 6.59 -11.06 -5.62
CA GLY A 136 7.88 -11.74 -5.80
C GLY A 136 7.99 -13.03 -4.99
N GLY A 137 7.32 -13.09 -3.84
CA GLY A 137 7.23 -14.28 -2.99
C GLY A 137 6.20 -15.33 -3.43
N GLY A 138 5.44 -15.10 -4.52
CA GLY A 138 4.46 -16.06 -5.03
C GLY A 138 3.19 -16.15 -4.19
N HIS A 139 2.73 -15.05 -3.61
CA HIS A 139 1.49 -15.01 -2.82
C HIS A 139 0.26 -15.45 -3.64
N ALA A 140 -0.65 -16.20 -3.01
CA ALA A 140 -1.81 -16.80 -3.70
C ALA A 140 -2.75 -15.78 -4.37
N GLU A 141 -2.93 -14.61 -3.76
CA GLU A 141 -3.75 -13.50 -4.28
C GLU A 141 -3.05 -12.67 -5.38
N GLU A 142 -2.30 -13.32 -6.28
CA GLU A 142 -1.49 -12.65 -7.33
C GLU A 142 -2.31 -11.66 -8.16
N ARG A 143 -3.52 -12.04 -8.59
CA ARG A 143 -4.39 -11.18 -9.41
C ARG A 143 -4.79 -9.90 -8.67
N ARG A 144 -5.10 -9.98 -7.37
CA ARG A 144 -5.48 -8.80 -6.57
C ARG A 144 -4.28 -7.90 -6.31
N LEU A 145 -3.11 -8.50 -6.04
CA LEU A 145 -1.85 -7.77 -5.93
C LEU A 145 -1.55 -6.97 -7.20
N LEU A 146 -1.63 -7.61 -8.37
CA LEU A 146 -1.42 -6.95 -9.66
C LEU A 146 -2.39 -5.78 -9.86
N ALA A 147 -3.67 -5.94 -9.53
CA ALA A 147 -4.64 -4.86 -9.61
C ALA A 147 -4.32 -3.67 -8.68
N HIS A 148 -3.86 -3.91 -7.45
CA HIS A 148 -3.41 -2.83 -6.56
C HIS A 148 -2.17 -2.10 -7.09
N ILE A 149 -1.22 -2.85 -7.65
CA ILE A 149 0.00 -2.31 -8.27
C ILE A 149 -0.38 -1.45 -9.49
N VAL A 150 -1.29 -1.93 -10.35
CA VAL A 150 -1.83 -1.17 -11.50
C VAL A 150 -2.48 0.13 -11.05
N LYS A 151 -3.37 0.08 -10.04
CA LYS A 151 -4.04 1.28 -9.50
C LYS A 151 -3.02 2.33 -9.05
N THR A 152 -2.01 1.91 -8.30
CA THR A 152 -0.97 2.82 -7.79
C THR A 152 -0.07 3.35 -8.90
N ALA A 153 0.41 2.48 -9.79
CA ALA A 153 1.28 2.85 -10.91
C ALA A 153 0.60 3.82 -11.90
N SER A 154 -0.72 3.71 -12.04
CA SER A 154 -1.51 4.57 -12.94
C SER A 154 -1.70 6.01 -12.42
N ARG A 155 -1.50 6.25 -11.13
CA ARG A 155 -1.70 7.56 -10.49
C ARG A 155 -0.49 8.47 -10.57
N TYR A 156 0.72 7.89 -10.52
CA TYR A 156 1.94 8.67 -10.34
C TYR A 156 2.81 8.67 -11.59
N VAL A 157 3.09 9.87 -12.12
CA VAL A 157 4.00 10.06 -13.27
C VAL A 157 5.38 9.42 -13.01
N ALA A 158 5.88 9.48 -11.77
CA ALA A 158 7.14 8.85 -11.38
C ALA A 158 7.14 7.32 -11.55
N LEU A 159 5.97 6.69 -11.64
CA LEU A 159 5.78 5.25 -11.85
C LEU A 159 5.39 4.92 -13.30
N ALA A 160 5.47 5.86 -14.24
CA ALA A 160 5.14 5.63 -15.64
C ALA A 160 5.88 4.45 -16.32
N PRO A 161 7.17 4.16 -16.02
CA PRO A 161 7.81 2.95 -16.54
C PRO A 161 7.14 1.66 -16.04
N LEU A 162 6.73 1.61 -14.76
CA LEU A 162 6.02 0.47 -14.19
C LEU A 162 4.64 0.31 -14.82
N LYS A 163 3.89 1.41 -14.98
CA LYS A 163 2.58 1.40 -15.65
C LYS A 163 2.68 0.81 -17.07
N ARG A 164 3.64 1.28 -17.87
CA ARG A 164 3.84 0.78 -19.25
C ARG A 164 4.19 -0.70 -19.29
N ALA A 165 5.02 -1.17 -18.36
CA ALA A 165 5.35 -2.59 -18.24
C ALA A 165 4.12 -3.44 -17.89
N LEU A 166 3.28 -2.96 -16.96
CA LEU A 166 2.02 -3.60 -16.61
C LEU A 166 1.04 -3.63 -17.79
N GLU A 167 0.90 -2.52 -18.54
CA GLU A 167 0.05 -2.47 -19.74
C GLU A 167 0.49 -3.46 -20.81
N ALA A 168 1.80 -3.60 -21.02
CA ALA A 168 2.34 -4.53 -22.00
C ALA A 168 2.16 -5.99 -21.59
N ARG A 169 2.26 -6.29 -20.29
CA ARG A 169 2.24 -7.66 -19.77
C ARG A 169 0.84 -8.16 -19.40
N PHE A 170 0.01 -7.28 -18.87
CA PHE A 170 -1.31 -7.57 -18.31
C PHE A 170 -2.35 -6.53 -18.79
N PRO A 171 -2.63 -6.47 -20.11
CA PRO A 171 -3.53 -5.48 -20.67
C PRO A 171 -4.96 -5.55 -20.10
N GLU A 172 -5.38 -6.69 -19.57
CA GLU A 172 -6.72 -6.90 -19.00
C GLU A 172 -7.03 -5.99 -17.79
N PHE A 173 -6.02 -5.46 -17.12
CA PHE A 173 -6.22 -4.51 -16.01
C PHE A 173 -6.45 -3.06 -16.47
N PHE A 174 -6.29 -2.79 -17.78
CA PHE A 174 -6.41 -1.46 -18.38
C PHE A 174 -7.61 -1.33 -19.31
N GLU A 175 -8.38 -2.41 -19.48
CA GLU A 175 -9.64 -2.38 -20.21
C GLU A 175 -10.73 -1.61 -19.44
N LEU A 176 -11.61 -0.92 -20.17
CA LEU A 176 -12.74 -0.20 -19.60
C LEU A 176 -13.64 -1.16 -18.81
N GLY A 177 -13.86 -0.89 -17.52
CA GLY A 177 -14.76 -1.66 -16.65
C GLY A 177 -14.09 -2.67 -15.73
N PHE A 178 -12.75 -2.75 -15.70
CA PHE A 178 -12.06 -3.57 -14.71
C PHE A 178 -12.41 -3.11 -13.28
N SER A 179 -12.93 -4.05 -12.48
CA SER A 179 -13.24 -3.86 -11.07
C SER A 179 -12.91 -5.14 -10.31
N LEU A 180 -12.31 -5.02 -9.12
CA LEU A 180 -12.07 -6.12 -8.19
C LEU A 180 -13.33 -6.52 -7.38
N ARG A 181 -14.52 -6.07 -7.82
CA ARG A 181 -15.80 -6.38 -7.16
C ARG A 181 -16.20 -7.81 -7.42
#